data_AF-A0A925N387-F1
#
_entry.id   AF-A0A925N387-F1
#
_cell.length_a   1.000
_cell.length_b   1.000
_cell.length_c   1.000
_cell.angle_alpha   90.00
_cell.angle_beta   90.00
_cell.angle_gamma   90.00
#
_symmetry.space_group_name_H-M   'P 1'
#
loop_
_entity.id
_entity.type
_entity.pdbx_description
1 polymer ?
#
loop_
_entity_poly.entity_id
_entity_poly.type
_entity_poly.pdbx_seq_one_letter_code
_entity_poly.pdbx_strand_id
1 'polypeptide(L)'
;MQPVGFWRRYAAWSLDAAIVGLPAIALAWSRTQSALREVPRAFDVLSARLATLMIDGLRSTQEPLSMMLGWLHGGALHAESLALQAALCRALQPGLTAFLLFAAIYWVGCERSPWQATPGKRALGLVVTDIEQRPLGLGRALARHVAGIASWLTLNLGHALAAVPPQKRALHDHLAGTRVLQIEGDSRLPAWARGWLGLQLVFAVALIVSLTLTMQDALRLAVENAL
;
A
#
# COMPACT_ATOMS: atom_id res chain seq x y z
N MET A 1 3.99 -19.61 24.72
CA MET A 1 3.85 -18.75 23.53
C MET A 1 5.10 -17.90 23.34
N GLN A 2 5.56 -17.67 22.10
CA GLN A 2 6.78 -16.89 21.83
C GLN A 2 6.50 -15.66 20.95
N PRO A 3 7.29 -14.56 21.06
CA PRO A 3 7.16 -13.41 20.18
C PRO A 3 7.42 -13.75 18.71
N VAL A 4 6.53 -13.26 17.84
CA VAL A 4 6.57 -13.57 16.40
C VAL A 4 7.31 -12.49 15.62
N GLY A 5 8.18 -12.89 14.71
CA GLY A 5 8.92 -11.99 13.82
C GLY A 5 8.10 -11.41 12.67
N PHE A 6 8.72 -10.49 11.93
CA PHE A 6 8.08 -9.74 10.86
C PHE A 6 7.40 -10.60 9.77
N TRP A 7 8.12 -11.55 9.16
CA TRP A 7 7.61 -12.25 7.96
C TRP A 7 6.34 -13.06 8.21
N ARG A 8 6.19 -13.71 9.38
CA ARG A 8 4.97 -14.43 9.74
C ARG A 8 3.80 -13.47 10.00
N ARG A 9 4.06 -12.32 10.61
CA ARG A 9 3.06 -11.26 10.78
C ARG A 9 2.62 -10.69 9.43
N TYR A 10 3.56 -10.46 8.51
CA TYR A 10 3.28 -9.95 7.16
C TYR A 10 2.48 -10.96 6.32
N ALA A 11 2.84 -12.25 6.37
CA ALA A 11 2.06 -13.29 5.70
C ALA A 11 0.61 -13.35 6.22
N ALA A 12 0.42 -13.28 7.54
CA ALA A 12 -0.92 -13.20 8.14
C ALA A 12 -1.69 -11.96 7.68
N TRP A 13 -1.05 -10.79 7.76
CA TRP A 13 -1.65 -9.52 7.38
C TRP A 13 -2.03 -9.46 5.91
N SER A 14 -1.17 -9.94 5.00
CA SER A 14 -1.48 -9.95 3.56
C SER A 14 -2.61 -10.91 3.20
N LEU A 15 -2.74 -12.03 3.92
CA LEU A 15 -3.88 -12.93 3.76
C LEU A 15 -5.18 -12.27 4.25
N ASP A 16 -5.15 -11.63 5.42
CA ASP A 16 -6.29 -10.84 5.94
C ASP A 16 -6.66 -9.69 4.99
N ALA A 17 -5.66 -9.00 4.42
CA ALA A 17 -5.86 -7.92 3.47
C ALA A 17 -6.51 -8.42 2.17
N ALA A 18 -6.23 -9.65 1.72
CA ALA A 18 -6.94 -10.25 0.60
C ALA A 18 -8.41 -10.55 0.95
N ILE A 19 -8.67 -11.09 2.14
CA ILE A 19 -10.03 -11.38 2.63
C ILE A 19 -10.88 -10.10 2.70
N VAL A 20 -10.31 -9.00 3.20
CA VAL A 20 -10.97 -7.70 3.31
C VAL A 20 -11.00 -6.94 1.97
N GLY A 21 -9.95 -7.10 1.15
CA GLY A 21 -9.76 -6.38 -0.10
C GLY A 21 -10.73 -6.80 -1.19
N LEU A 22 -11.01 -8.10 -1.34
CA LEU A 22 -11.94 -8.60 -2.35
C LEU A 22 -13.35 -7.97 -2.25
N PRO A 23 -14.03 -7.96 -1.09
CA PRO A 23 -15.33 -7.29 -0.97
C PRO A 23 -15.23 -5.77 -1.10
N ALA A 24 -14.14 -5.15 -0.62
CA ALA A 24 -13.92 -3.71 -0.78
C ALA A 24 -13.81 -3.30 -2.26
N ILE A 25 -13.05 -4.07 -3.05
CA ILE A 25 -12.91 -3.89 -4.50
C ILE A 25 -14.25 -4.12 -5.19
N ALA A 26 -14.95 -5.20 -4.86
CA ALA A 26 -16.26 -5.50 -5.45
C ALA A 26 -17.28 -4.37 -5.21
N LEU A 27 -17.33 -3.83 -3.98
CA LEU A 27 -18.21 -2.71 -3.63
C LEU A 27 -17.85 -1.41 -4.37
N ALA A 28 -16.56 -1.16 -4.56
CA ALA A 28 -16.04 0.02 -5.23
C ALA A 28 -16.01 -0.09 -6.77
N TRP A 29 -16.23 -1.28 -7.31
CA TRP A 29 -15.89 -1.63 -8.70
C TRP A 29 -16.47 -0.68 -9.74
N SER A 30 -17.77 -0.39 -9.69
CA SER A 30 -18.44 0.46 -10.68
C SER A 30 -17.86 1.88 -10.73
N ARG A 31 -17.51 2.44 -9.56
CA ARG A 31 -16.88 3.76 -9.44
C ARG A 31 -15.43 3.72 -9.91
N THR A 32 -14.68 2.72 -9.48
CA THR A 32 -13.27 2.54 -9.84
C THR A 32 -13.09 2.31 -11.33
N GLN A 33 -13.85 1.42 -11.96
CA GLN A 33 -13.76 1.17 -13.41
C GLN A 33 -14.02 2.43 -14.25
N SER A 34 -14.98 3.25 -13.82
CA SER A 34 -15.32 4.48 -14.54
C SER A 34 -14.17 5.47 -14.48
N ALA A 35 -13.53 5.61 -13.33
CA ALA A 35 -12.38 6.49 -13.15
C ALA A 35 -11.08 5.95 -13.75
N LEU A 36 -10.88 4.62 -13.78
CA LEU A 36 -9.71 3.99 -14.39
C LEU A 36 -9.58 4.30 -15.89
N ARG A 37 -10.68 4.56 -16.58
CA ARG A 37 -10.66 4.97 -18.00
C ARG A 37 -10.10 6.38 -18.23
N GLU A 38 -10.09 7.23 -17.20
CA GLU A 38 -9.57 8.60 -17.30
C GLU A 38 -8.06 8.68 -17.02
N VAL A 39 -7.48 7.68 -16.34
CA VAL A 39 -6.06 7.69 -15.98
C VAL A 39 -5.15 7.66 -17.21
N PRO A 40 -5.34 6.75 -18.20
CA PRO A 40 -4.52 6.76 -19.41
C PRO A 40 -4.61 8.09 -20.15
N ARG A 41 -5.82 8.63 -20.32
CA ARG A 41 -6.02 9.92 -21.00
C ARG A 41 -5.27 11.07 -20.32
N ALA A 42 -5.37 11.17 -19.00
CA ALA A 42 -4.68 12.22 -18.25
C ALA A 42 -3.15 12.05 -18.33
N PHE A 43 -2.67 10.81 -18.36
CA PHE A 43 -1.25 10.49 -18.54
C PHE A 43 -0.74 10.84 -19.94
N ASP A 44 -1.52 10.56 -20.98
CA ASP A 44 -1.20 10.91 -22.37
C ASP A 44 -1.07 12.44 -22.54
N VAL A 45 -2.00 13.21 -21.96
CA VAL A 45 -1.96 14.67 -21.99
C VAL A 45 -0.72 15.21 -21.28
N LEU A 46 -0.39 14.68 -20.10
CA LEU A 46 0.82 15.08 -19.37
C LEU A 46 2.09 14.75 -20.17
N SER A 47 2.15 13.57 -20.76
CA SER A 47 3.30 13.11 -21.55
C SER A 47 3.50 13.93 -22.82
N ALA A 48 2.41 14.27 -23.51
CA ALA A 48 2.43 15.16 -24.67
C ALA A 48 2.95 16.56 -24.29
N ARG A 49 2.45 17.13 -23.18
CA ARG A 49 2.92 18.43 -22.69
C ARG A 49 4.41 18.40 -22.37
N LEU A 50 4.88 17.34 -21.71
CA LEU A 50 6.31 17.16 -21.41
C LEU A 50 7.13 17.09 -22.70
N ALA A 51 6.69 16.34 -23.71
CA ALA A 51 7.38 16.23 -24.99
C ALA A 51 7.49 17.59 -25.71
N THR A 52 6.41 18.37 -25.75
CA THR A 52 6.43 19.73 -26.32
C THR A 52 7.44 20.62 -25.60
N LEU A 53 7.45 20.63 -24.26
CA LEU A 53 8.41 21.42 -23.49
C LEU A 53 9.86 21.00 -23.79
N MET A 54 10.13 19.70 -23.89
CA MET A 54 11.46 19.19 -24.24
C MET A 54 11.90 19.64 -25.64
N ILE A 55 11.03 19.57 -26.64
CA ILE A 55 11.32 19.99 -28.02
C ILE A 55 11.55 21.50 -28.11
N ASP A 56 10.69 22.29 -27.48
CA ASP A 56 10.85 23.75 -27.42
C ASP A 56 12.17 24.11 -26.74
N GLY A 57 12.54 23.34 -25.71
CA GLY A 57 13.81 23.50 -25.03
C GLY A 57 15.03 23.21 -25.90
N LEU A 58 14.98 22.15 -26.71
CA LEU A 58 16.03 21.82 -27.68
C LEU A 58 16.19 22.90 -28.77
N ARG A 59 15.10 23.60 -29.10
CA ARG A 59 15.11 24.73 -30.05
C ARG A 59 15.56 26.05 -29.41
N SER A 60 15.53 26.13 -28.08
CA SER A 60 15.89 27.34 -27.34
C SER A 60 17.41 27.50 -27.24
N THR A 61 17.87 28.75 -27.17
CA THR A 61 19.27 29.09 -26.86
C THR A 61 19.49 29.30 -25.36
N GLN A 62 18.50 29.01 -24.52
CA GLN A 62 18.61 29.20 -23.08
C GLN A 62 19.41 28.08 -22.44
N GLU A 63 20.09 28.40 -21.34
CA GLU A 63 20.81 27.40 -20.55
C GLU A 63 19.82 26.35 -20.00
N PRO A 64 20.09 25.03 -20.14
CA PRO A 64 19.16 23.97 -19.75
C PRO A 64 18.65 24.09 -18.31
N LEU A 65 19.52 24.51 -17.38
CA LEU A 65 19.16 24.68 -15.99
C LEU A 65 18.15 25.82 -15.78
N SER A 66 18.32 26.96 -16.46
CA SER A 66 17.38 28.08 -16.37
C SER A 66 15.99 27.73 -16.89
N MET A 67 15.95 26.93 -17.95
CA MET A 67 14.71 26.44 -18.53
C MET A 67 13.98 25.47 -17.59
N MET A 68 14.70 24.48 -17.03
CA MET A 68 14.13 23.56 -16.04
C MET A 68 13.60 24.30 -14.81
N LEU A 69 14.34 25.29 -14.29
CA LEU A 69 13.88 26.14 -13.20
C LEU A 69 12.65 26.95 -13.62
N GLY A 70 12.58 27.44 -14.85
CA GLY A 70 11.42 28.12 -15.41
C GLY A 70 10.18 27.22 -15.46
N TRP A 71 10.32 25.95 -15.85
CA TRP A 71 9.21 25.00 -15.83
C TRP A 71 8.71 24.68 -14.43
N LEU A 72 9.65 24.51 -13.48
CA LEU A 72 9.34 24.25 -12.07
C LEU A 72 8.60 25.43 -11.42
N HIS A 73 9.04 26.66 -11.66
CA HIS A 73 8.43 27.86 -11.05
C HIS A 73 7.21 28.36 -11.82
N GLY A 74 7.19 28.21 -13.15
CA GLY A 74 6.11 28.65 -14.02
C GLY A 74 4.91 27.70 -14.06
N GLY A 75 4.99 26.55 -13.40
CA GLY A 75 3.91 25.57 -13.36
C GLY A 75 3.58 24.99 -14.74
N ALA A 76 4.58 24.84 -15.61
CA ALA A 76 4.40 24.46 -17.01
C ALA A 76 3.72 23.09 -17.21
N LEU A 77 3.73 22.26 -16.16
CA LEU A 77 3.10 20.93 -16.07
C LEU A 77 2.02 20.87 -14.98
N HIS A 78 1.69 21.98 -14.31
CA HIS A 78 0.88 21.96 -13.09
C HIS A 78 -0.56 21.50 -13.36
N ALA A 79 -1.18 22.03 -14.42
CA ALA A 79 -2.57 21.70 -14.76
C ALA A 79 -2.72 20.22 -15.16
N GLU A 80 -1.81 19.73 -15.99
CA GLU A 80 -1.79 18.36 -16.48
C GLU A 80 -1.45 17.37 -15.35
N SER A 81 -0.50 17.74 -14.48
CA SER A 81 -0.18 16.96 -13.26
C SER A 81 -1.38 16.88 -12.33
N LEU A 82 -2.12 17.98 -12.15
CA LEU A 82 -3.32 18.01 -11.30
C LEU A 82 -4.44 17.14 -11.89
N ALA A 83 -4.61 17.16 -13.22
CA ALA A 83 -5.58 16.31 -13.90
C ALA A 83 -5.26 14.82 -13.71
N LEU A 84 -3.99 14.43 -13.86
CA LEU A 84 -3.55 13.06 -13.60
C LEU A 84 -3.75 12.67 -12.13
N GLN A 85 -3.36 13.54 -11.20
CA GLN A 85 -3.60 13.33 -9.77
C GLN A 85 -5.09 13.14 -9.46
N ALA A 86 -5.97 13.96 -10.03
CA ALA A 86 -7.42 13.86 -9.84
C ALA A 86 -8.00 12.56 -10.43
N ALA A 87 -7.49 12.10 -11.58
CA ALA A 87 -7.88 10.82 -12.17
C ALA A 87 -7.47 9.65 -11.27
N LEU A 88 -6.23 9.65 -10.78
CA LEU A 88 -5.71 8.63 -9.85
C LEU A 88 -6.50 8.60 -8.54
N CYS A 89 -6.76 9.77 -7.94
CA CYS A 89 -7.56 9.88 -6.72
C CYS A 89 -8.96 9.30 -6.93
N ARG A 90 -9.64 9.64 -8.03
CA ARG A 90 -10.98 9.10 -8.32
C ARG A 90 -10.97 7.58 -8.55
N ALA A 91 -9.90 7.03 -9.13
CA ALA A 91 -9.76 5.60 -9.34
C ALA A 91 -9.52 4.83 -8.04
N LEU A 92 -8.64 5.34 -7.17
CA LEU A 92 -8.15 4.64 -5.98
C LEU A 92 -9.03 4.86 -4.73
N GLN A 93 -9.56 6.08 -4.55
CA GLN A 93 -10.26 6.47 -3.32
C GLN A 93 -11.43 5.54 -2.96
N PRO A 94 -12.35 5.17 -3.87
CA PRO A 94 -13.50 4.34 -3.50
C PRO A 94 -13.09 2.99 -2.89
N GLY A 95 -12.12 2.31 -3.52
CA GLY A 95 -11.59 1.04 -3.06
C GLY A 95 -10.83 1.17 -1.75
N LEU A 96 -9.99 2.21 -1.62
CA LEU A 96 -9.22 2.46 -0.40
C LEU A 96 -10.15 2.78 0.78
N THR A 97 -11.16 3.63 0.60
CA THR A 97 -12.13 3.94 1.66
C THR A 97 -12.91 2.70 2.07
N ALA A 98 -13.41 1.90 1.12
CA ALA A 98 -14.10 0.65 1.43
C ALA A 98 -13.19 -0.32 2.19
N PHE A 99 -11.92 -0.45 1.76
CA PHE A 99 -10.93 -1.29 2.42
C PHE A 99 -10.69 -0.83 3.86
N LEU A 100 -10.45 0.47 4.10
CA LEU A 100 -10.18 1.00 5.45
C LEU A 100 -11.36 0.79 6.40
N LEU A 101 -12.60 0.95 5.93
CA LEU A 101 -13.80 0.73 6.74
C LEU A 101 -13.97 -0.76 7.11
N PHE A 102 -13.86 -1.65 6.12
CA PHE A 102 -13.95 -3.09 6.37
C PHE A 102 -12.78 -3.59 7.22
N ALA A 103 -11.59 -3.05 6.99
CA ALA A 103 -10.40 -3.31 7.78
C ALA A 103 -10.65 -3.01 9.26
N ALA A 104 -11.10 -1.79 9.58
CA ALA A 104 -11.33 -1.38 10.97
C ALA A 104 -12.28 -2.35 11.69
N ILE A 105 -13.41 -2.68 11.06
CA ILE A 105 -14.39 -3.61 11.63
C ILE A 105 -13.80 -5.03 11.77
N TYR A 106 -13.13 -5.52 10.73
CA TYR A 106 -12.58 -6.86 10.66
C TYR A 106 -11.46 -7.09 11.69
N TRP A 107 -10.45 -6.23 11.71
CA TRP A 107 -9.30 -6.39 12.62
C TRP A 107 -9.72 -6.17 14.07
N VAL A 108 -10.43 -5.08 14.39
CA VAL A 108 -10.87 -4.81 15.78
C VAL A 108 -11.82 -5.90 16.27
N GLY A 109 -12.77 -6.32 15.43
CA GLY A 109 -13.74 -7.36 15.74
C GLY A 109 -13.09 -8.72 16.00
N CYS A 110 -12.19 -9.17 15.12
CA CYS A 110 -11.53 -10.46 15.27
C CYS A 110 -10.54 -10.48 16.44
N GLU A 111 -9.73 -9.42 16.61
CA GLU A 111 -8.69 -9.38 17.64
C GLU A 111 -9.25 -9.27 19.06
N ARG A 112 -10.43 -8.68 19.24
CA ARG A 112 -11.13 -8.66 20.54
C ARG A 112 -11.98 -9.90 20.82
N SER A 113 -12.24 -10.72 19.79
CA SER A 113 -13.09 -11.90 19.91
C SER A 113 -12.39 -13.01 20.71
N PRO A 114 -13.09 -14.10 21.09
CA PRO A 114 -12.46 -15.27 21.70
C PRO A 114 -11.31 -15.87 20.87
N TRP A 115 -11.27 -15.61 19.55
CA TRP A 115 -10.16 -16.04 18.70
C TRP A 115 -8.86 -15.29 18.98
N GLN A 116 -8.93 -14.07 19.51
CA GLN A 116 -7.79 -13.18 19.74
C GLN A 116 -6.93 -12.97 18.47
N ALA A 117 -7.51 -13.18 17.31
CA ALA A 117 -6.80 -13.27 16.04
C ALA A 117 -7.78 -13.17 14.88
N THR A 118 -7.32 -12.55 13.80
CA THR A 118 -7.97 -12.63 12.48
C THR A 118 -7.80 -14.02 11.86
N PRO A 119 -8.68 -14.43 10.94
CA PRO A 119 -8.52 -15.65 10.16
C PRO A 119 -7.10 -15.92 9.63
N GLY A 120 -6.43 -14.92 9.04
CA GLY A 120 -5.06 -15.07 8.54
C GLY A 120 -4.01 -15.23 9.64
N LYS A 121 -4.19 -14.56 10.79
CA LYS A 121 -3.38 -14.80 11.99
C LYS A 121 -3.58 -16.21 12.53
N ARG A 122 -4.82 -16.70 12.59
CA ARG A 122 -5.14 -18.06 13.04
C ARG A 122 -4.53 -19.11 12.13
N ALA A 123 -4.56 -18.91 10.82
CA ALA A 123 -3.94 -19.81 9.85
C ALA A 123 -2.43 -20.00 10.07
N LEU A 124 -1.77 -19.04 10.74
CA LEU A 124 -0.35 -19.07 11.08
C LEU A 124 -0.07 -19.32 12.58
N GLY A 125 -1.08 -19.69 13.36
CA GLY A 125 -0.96 -20.00 14.79
C GLY A 125 -0.71 -18.77 15.67
N LEU A 126 -1.17 -17.60 15.23
CA LEU A 126 -0.93 -16.33 15.91
C LEU A 126 -2.11 -15.88 16.76
N VAL A 127 -1.81 -15.24 17.88
CA VAL A 127 -2.77 -14.54 18.75
C VAL A 127 -2.26 -13.15 19.10
N VAL A 128 -3.19 -12.24 19.36
CA VAL A 128 -2.95 -10.87 19.81
C VAL A 128 -3.45 -10.74 21.24
N THR A 129 -2.54 -10.39 22.14
CA THR A 129 -2.83 -10.24 23.57
C THR A 129 -2.32 -8.90 24.07
N ASP A 130 -2.67 -8.57 25.30
CA ASP A 130 -1.94 -7.54 26.04
C ASP A 130 -0.57 -8.02 26.53
N ILE A 131 0.13 -7.18 27.28
CA ILE A 131 1.47 -7.50 27.83
C ILE A 131 1.41 -8.60 28.88
N GLU A 132 0.28 -8.74 29.57
CA GLU A 132 -0.01 -9.80 30.54
C GLU A 132 -0.60 -11.06 29.88
N GLN A 133 -0.62 -11.14 28.55
CA GLN A 133 -1.17 -12.26 27.76
C GLN A 133 -2.69 -12.47 27.90
N ARG A 134 -3.42 -11.44 28.29
CA ARG A 134 -4.89 -11.46 28.37
C ARG A 134 -5.52 -11.06 27.03
N PRO A 135 -6.77 -11.50 26.77
CA PRO A 135 -7.54 -11.06 25.61
C PRO A 135 -7.71 -9.53 25.56
N LEU A 136 -7.81 -8.97 24.36
CA LEU A 136 -7.99 -7.54 24.19
C LEU A 136 -9.44 -7.11 24.47
N GLY A 137 -9.59 -6.08 25.30
CA GLY A 137 -10.82 -5.28 25.33
C GLY A 137 -10.97 -4.38 24.11
N LEU A 138 -12.17 -3.84 23.88
CA LEU A 138 -12.48 -2.99 22.72
C LEU A 138 -11.54 -1.78 22.59
N GLY A 139 -11.32 -1.04 23.69
CA GLY A 139 -10.49 0.16 23.66
C GLY A 139 -9.04 -0.12 23.25
N ARG A 140 -8.46 -1.23 23.73
CA ARG A 140 -7.10 -1.62 23.39
C ARG A 140 -6.98 -2.12 21.95
N ALA A 141 -7.96 -2.87 21.47
CA ALA A 141 -8.02 -3.29 20.06
C ALA A 141 -8.17 -2.09 19.11
N LEU A 142 -9.00 -1.10 19.46
CA LEU A 142 -9.16 0.13 18.69
C LEU A 142 -7.89 0.99 18.71
N ALA A 143 -7.29 1.18 19.89
CA ALA A 143 -6.02 1.91 20.02
C ALA A 143 -4.91 1.25 19.19
N ARG A 144 -4.84 -0.08 19.18
CA ARG A 144 -3.93 -0.86 18.34
C ARG A 144 -4.17 -0.62 16.85
N HIS A 145 -5.43 -0.59 16.41
CA HIS A 145 -5.79 -0.34 15.01
C HIS A 145 -5.38 1.08 14.58
N VAL A 146 -5.76 2.10 15.36
CA VAL A 146 -5.43 3.51 15.06
C VAL A 146 -3.93 3.76 15.12
N ALA A 147 -3.22 3.17 16.08
CA ALA A 147 -1.77 3.26 16.17
C ALA A 147 -1.05 2.65 14.95
N GLY A 148 -1.71 1.76 14.21
CA GLY A 148 -1.22 1.25 12.93
C GLY A 148 -0.98 2.34 11.88
N ILE A 149 -1.71 3.47 11.96
CA ILE A 149 -1.52 4.62 11.06
C ILE A 149 -0.12 5.20 11.21
N ALA A 150 0.43 5.27 12.43
CA ALA A 150 1.80 5.74 12.67
C ALA A 150 2.84 4.84 11.97
N SER A 151 2.58 3.53 11.90
CA SER A 151 3.43 2.60 11.15
C SER A 151 3.37 2.87 9.64
N TRP A 152 2.24 3.31 9.08
CA TRP A 152 2.15 3.70 7.67
C TRP A 152 2.83 5.04 7.38
N LEU A 153 2.70 6.03 8.26
CA LEU A 153 3.38 7.33 8.13
C LEU A 153 4.90 7.20 8.16
N THR A 154 5.42 6.17 8.83
CA THR A 154 6.86 5.86 8.86
C THR A 154 7.30 4.96 7.71
N LEU A 155 6.56 4.93 6.59
CA LEU A 155 6.84 4.08 5.42
C LEU A 155 7.01 2.59 5.77
N ASN A 156 6.15 2.09 6.66
CA ASN A 156 6.20 0.72 7.21
C ASN A 156 7.39 0.38 8.12
N LEU A 157 8.27 1.33 8.44
CA LEU A 157 9.33 1.10 9.44
C LEU A 157 8.75 0.70 10.79
N GLY A 158 7.60 1.27 11.18
CA GLY A 158 6.88 0.87 12.39
C GLY A 158 6.44 -0.60 12.39
N HIS A 159 6.11 -1.18 11.23
CA HIS A 159 5.82 -2.61 11.10
C HIS A 159 7.10 -3.46 11.16
N ALA A 160 8.19 -2.98 10.55
CA ALA A 160 9.48 -3.65 10.50
C ALA A 160 10.12 -3.82 11.90
N LEU A 161 9.79 -2.98 12.88
CA LEU A 161 10.23 -3.14 14.28
C LEU A 161 9.88 -4.51 14.87
N ALA A 162 8.87 -5.21 14.35
CA ALA A 162 8.57 -6.58 14.76
C ALA A 162 9.68 -7.60 14.37
N ALA A 163 10.64 -7.23 13.52
CA ALA A 163 11.82 -8.05 13.24
C ALA A 163 12.87 -7.97 14.37
N VAL A 164 12.84 -6.91 15.18
CA VAL A 164 13.89 -6.60 16.17
C VAL A 164 13.69 -7.41 17.46
N PRO A 165 14.66 -8.25 17.86
CA PRO A 165 14.61 -8.98 19.12
C PRO A 165 14.90 -8.06 20.33
N PRO A 166 14.57 -8.49 21.57
CA PRO A 166 13.91 -9.75 21.91
C PRO A 166 12.38 -9.68 21.92
N GLN A 167 11.77 -8.48 22.00
CA GLN A 167 10.32 -8.35 22.16
C GLN A 167 9.54 -8.52 20.85
N LYS A 168 10.16 -8.28 19.68
CA LYS A 168 9.53 -8.42 18.34
C LYS A 168 8.16 -7.72 18.24
N ARG A 169 8.08 -6.49 18.75
CA ARG A 169 6.86 -5.67 18.77
C ARG A 169 6.92 -4.61 17.68
N ALA A 170 5.83 -4.44 16.96
CA ALA A 170 5.67 -3.34 16.01
C ALA A 170 5.37 -2.02 16.75
N LEU A 171 5.49 -0.87 16.08
CA LEU A 171 5.23 0.45 16.68
C LEU A 171 3.82 0.51 17.32
N HIS A 172 2.80 0.03 16.62
CA HIS A 172 1.43 0.00 17.16
C HIS A 172 1.27 -0.98 18.33
N ASP A 173 2.09 -2.04 18.40
CA ASP A 173 2.14 -2.93 19.56
C ASP A 173 2.69 -2.16 20.78
N HIS A 174 3.71 -1.33 20.58
CA HIS A 174 4.29 -0.48 21.62
C HIS A 174 3.29 0.53 22.15
N LEU A 175 2.68 1.30 21.25
CA LEU A 175 1.73 2.36 21.58
C LEU A 175 0.46 1.84 22.27
N ALA A 176 -0.06 0.68 21.83
CA ALA A 176 -1.30 0.13 22.38
C ALA A 176 -1.09 -0.83 23.56
N GLY A 177 0.15 -1.09 23.99
CA GLY A 177 0.42 -2.06 25.06
C GLY A 177 -0.03 -3.48 24.69
N THR A 178 0.25 -3.91 23.47
CA THR A 178 -0.14 -5.23 22.94
C THR A 178 1.06 -6.01 22.46
N ARG A 179 0.86 -7.30 22.18
CA ARG A 179 1.86 -8.20 21.61
C ARG A 179 1.21 -9.26 20.72
N VAL A 180 1.90 -9.68 19.67
CA VAL A 180 1.50 -10.84 18.86
C VAL A 180 2.41 -12.01 19.22
N LEU A 181 1.78 -13.12 19.57
CA LEU A 181 2.43 -14.33 20.05
C LEU A 181 2.06 -15.51 19.15
N GLN A 182 2.96 -16.48 19.06
CA GLN A 182 2.69 -17.79 18.46
C GLN A 182 2.29 -18.75 19.56
N ILE A 183 1.17 -19.45 19.40
CA ILE A 183 0.70 -20.46 20.37
C ILE A 183 1.72 -21.59 20.42
N GLU A 184 1.90 -22.28 19.29
CA GLU A 184 2.81 -23.42 19.08
C GLU A 184 3.24 -23.50 17.60
N GLY A 185 4.40 -24.10 17.33
CA GLY A 185 4.87 -24.38 15.96
C GLY A 185 6.30 -23.92 15.68
N ASP A 186 6.87 -24.45 14.59
CA ASP A 186 8.23 -24.12 14.14
C ASP A 186 8.34 -22.61 13.87
N SER A 187 9.51 -22.06 14.17
CA SER A 187 9.97 -20.74 13.74
C SER A 187 9.82 -20.52 12.23
N ARG A 188 10.03 -21.56 11.43
CA ARG A 188 9.98 -21.52 9.95
C ARG A 188 8.57 -21.32 9.42
N LEU A 189 8.45 -20.51 8.36
CA LEU A 189 7.18 -20.29 7.67
C LEU A 189 6.70 -21.56 6.95
N PRO A 190 5.41 -21.91 7.06
CA PRO A 190 4.82 -22.99 6.27
C PRO A 190 5.04 -22.81 4.76
N ALA A 191 5.12 -23.91 4.01
CA ALA A 191 5.38 -23.88 2.58
C ALA A 191 4.33 -23.05 1.80
N TRP A 192 3.05 -23.19 2.14
CA TRP A 192 1.97 -22.40 1.53
C TRP A 192 2.15 -20.90 1.77
N ALA A 193 2.61 -20.49 2.96
CA ALA A 193 2.82 -19.09 3.29
C ALA A 193 4.00 -18.52 2.51
N ARG A 194 5.07 -19.30 2.31
CA ARG A 194 6.17 -18.93 1.42
C ARG A 194 5.70 -18.82 -0.04
N GLY A 195 4.88 -19.76 -0.51
CA GLY A 195 4.27 -19.71 -1.84
C GLY A 195 3.41 -18.46 -2.04
N TRP A 196 2.60 -18.10 -1.05
CA TRP A 196 1.79 -16.88 -1.04
C TRP A 196 2.65 -15.61 -1.14
N LEU A 197 3.74 -15.53 -0.37
CA LEU A 197 4.68 -14.41 -0.46
C LEU A 197 5.40 -14.37 -1.82
N GLY A 198 5.77 -15.54 -2.36
CA GLY A 198 6.35 -15.66 -3.70
C GLY A 198 5.41 -15.17 -4.80
N LEU A 199 4.12 -15.52 -4.72
CA LEU A 199 3.10 -15.05 -5.66
C LEU A 199 2.96 -13.52 -5.63
N GLN A 200 2.96 -12.92 -4.44
CA GLN A 200 2.93 -11.46 -4.31
C GLN A 200 4.16 -10.81 -4.95
N LEU A 201 5.35 -11.38 -4.76
CA LEU A 201 6.57 -10.88 -5.37
C LEU A 201 6.51 -10.93 -6.90
N VAL A 202 6.09 -12.07 -7.46
CA VAL A 202 5.92 -12.23 -8.91
C VAL A 202 4.91 -11.21 -9.45
N PHE A 203 3.77 -11.06 -8.78
CA PHE A 203 2.75 -10.08 -9.16
C PHE A 203 3.30 -8.64 -9.11
N ALA A 204 4.02 -8.27 -8.04
CA ALA A 204 4.61 -6.95 -7.91
C ALA A 204 5.64 -6.65 -9.00
N VAL A 205 6.50 -7.62 -9.33
CA VAL A 205 7.47 -7.48 -10.43
C VAL A 205 6.76 -7.34 -11.78
N ALA A 206 5.78 -8.19 -12.07
CA ALA A 206 5.00 -8.11 -13.31
C ALA A 206 4.29 -6.76 -13.45
N LEU A 207 3.72 -6.24 -12.36
CA LEU A 207 3.08 -4.92 -12.33
C LEU A 207 4.08 -3.80 -12.62
N ILE A 208 5.25 -3.80 -11.98
CA ILE A 208 6.30 -2.77 -12.19
C ILE A 208 6.79 -2.80 -13.64
N VAL A 209 7.03 -3.98 -14.20
CA VAL A 209 7.45 -4.15 -15.59
C VAL A 209 6.36 -3.62 -16.53
N SER A 210 5.11 -4.01 -16.34
CA SER A 210 3.99 -3.56 -17.16
C SER A 210 3.82 -2.03 -17.12
N LEU A 211 3.87 -1.43 -15.94
CA LEU A 211 3.81 0.02 -15.77
C LEU A 211 4.97 0.73 -16.48
N THR A 212 6.19 0.20 -16.36
CA THR A 212 7.38 0.77 -17.01
C THR A 212 7.25 0.74 -18.53
N LEU A 213 6.83 -0.40 -19.09
CA LEU A 213 6.62 -0.54 -20.54
C LEU A 213 5.53 0.41 -21.04
N THR A 214 4.41 0.51 -20.31
CA THR A 214 3.31 1.41 -20.65
C THR A 214 3.76 2.88 -20.65
N MET A 215 4.56 3.27 -19.65
CA MET A 215 5.12 4.63 -19.57
C MET A 215 6.09 4.92 -20.73
N GLN A 216 6.91 3.94 -21.11
CA GLN A 216 7.85 4.07 -22.23
C GLN A 216 7.11 4.22 -23.57
N ASP A 217 6.07 3.42 -23.79
CA ASP A 217 5.26 3.48 -25.01
C ASP A 217 4.54 4.82 -25.15
N ALA A 218 3.94 5.32 -24.06
CA ALA A 218 3.27 6.62 -24.07
C ALA A 218 4.25 7.78 -24.34
N LEU A 219 5.43 7.77 -23.73
CA LEU A 219 6.45 8.80 -23.95
C LEU A 219 6.96 8.76 -25.41
N ARG A 220 7.19 7.56 -25.94
CA ARG A 220 7.62 7.38 -27.34
C ARG A 220 6.59 7.97 -28.30
N LEU A 221 5.32 7.62 -28.15
CA LEU A 221 4.23 8.15 -28.98
C LEU A 221 4.08 9.67 -28.85
N ALA A 222 4.25 10.22 -27.63
CA ALA A 222 4.21 11.66 -27.40
C ALA A 222 5.32 12.42 -28.15
N VAL A 223 6.54 11.87 -28.18
CA VAL A 223 7.67 12.46 -28.92
C VAL A 223 7.45 12.34 -30.43
N GLU A 224 7.04 11.16 -30.92
CA GLU A 224 6.75 10.93 -32.34
C GLU A 224 5.69 11.89 -32.89
N ASN A 225 4.65 12.19 -32.10
CA ASN A 225 3.58 13.12 -32.49
C ASN A 225 3.97 14.61 -32.43
N ALA A 226 5.07 14.95 -31.76
CA ALA A 226 5.50 16.33 -31.54
C ALA A 226 6.63 16.80 -32.48
N LEU A 227 7.24 15.87 -33.21
CA LEU A 227 8.21 16.14 -34.28
C LEU A 227 7.51 16.54 -35.58
#